data_AF-A0A7S1QTL2-F1
#
_entry.id   AF-A0A7S1QTL2-F1
#
_cell.length_a   1.000
_cell.length_b   1.000
_cell.length_c   1.000
_cell.angle_alpha   90.00
_cell.angle_beta   90.00
_cell.angle_gamma   90.00
#
_symmetry.space_group_name_H-M   'P 1'
#
loop_
_entity.id
_entity.type
_entity.pdbx_description
1 polymer ?
#
loop_
_entity_poly.entity_id
_entity_poly.type
_entity_poly.pdbx_seq_one_letter_code
_entity_poly.pdbx_strand_id
1 'polypeptide(L)'
;PSGPAARAPFCALRLMILLLRICAPVGRGCPKCASVFGAICERPLVSYVLLTALINGLELALCVASLTMTSALAACTLPSGLPRQVGIVGWLCLQAAAALVHLAAGPYVQARLWRQLQAEALRDAGTRASGEQDDSEEEMVLSAKVVKAGCQQVLMHDVGVCLYIFVIGGSFLWSMLGFGWVFRAAQAQCNPGGYPAFSAALGLCHFWAVILYGVAWYCYLESGAVFHV
;
A
#
# COMPACT_ATOMS: atom_id res chain seq x y z
N PRO A 1 -18.81 33.53 15.17
CA PRO A 1 -19.09 32.09 15.34
C PRO A 1 -18.06 31.24 14.59
N SER A 2 -16.90 31.05 15.21
CA SER A 2 -15.77 30.24 14.73
C SER A 2 -15.87 28.84 15.36
N GLY A 3 -16.38 27.88 14.60
CA GLY A 3 -16.62 26.52 15.07
C GLY A 3 -15.33 25.67 15.17
N PRO A 4 -15.20 24.80 16.19
CA PRO A 4 -14.05 23.91 16.35
C PRO A 4 -14.27 22.63 15.51
N ALA A 5 -13.93 22.65 14.22
CA ALA A 5 -14.12 21.48 13.34
C ALA A 5 -12.96 21.17 12.37
N ALA A 6 -11.76 21.72 12.56
CA ALA A 6 -10.66 21.61 11.57
C ALA A 6 -9.38 20.91 12.07
N ARG A 7 -9.41 20.09 13.14
CA ARG A 7 -8.18 19.48 13.71
C ARG A 7 -7.87 18.05 13.26
N ALA A 8 -8.82 17.34 12.65
CA ALA A 8 -8.60 15.96 12.17
C ALA A 8 -7.62 15.81 10.97
N PRO A 9 -7.58 16.69 9.95
CA PRO A 9 -6.71 16.45 8.77
C PRO A 9 -5.21 16.57 9.10
N PHE A 10 -4.85 17.23 10.21
CA PHE A 10 -3.46 17.44 10.61
C PHE A 10 -2.74 16.16 11.07
N CYS A 11 -3.46 15.13 11.54
CA CYS A 11 -2.80 13.94 12.08
C CYS A 11 -2.29 13.01 10.96
N ALA A 12 -3.12 12.76 9.94
CA ALA A 12 -2.74 11.96 8.78
C ALA A 12 -1.63 12.62 7.94
N LEU A 13 -1.70 13.96 7.78
CA LEU A 13 -0.67 14.72 7.08
C LEU A 13 0.69 14.67 7.81
N ARG A 14 0.70 14.79 9.14
CA ARG A 14 1.94 14.65 9.94
C ARG A 14 2.54 13.26 9.85
N LEU A 15 1.71 12.21 9.83
CA LEU A 15 2.17 10.84 9.64
C LEU A 15 2.78 10.63 8.25
N MET A 16 2.15 11.15 7.18
CA MET A 16 2.75 11.14 5.84
C MET A 16 4.09 11.88 5.81
N ILE A 17 4.20 13.06 6.42
CA ILE A 17 5.44 13.83 6.48
C ILE A 17 6.53 13.07 7.27
N LEU A 18 6.17 12.41 8.37
CA LEU A 18 7.09 11.56 9.14
C LEU A 18 7.59 10.37 8.30
N LEU A 19 6.71 9.72 7.53
CA LEU A 19 7.08 8.64 6.62
C LEU A 19 8.00 9.13 5.50
N LEU A 20 7.78 10.33 4.96
CA LEU A 20 8.67 10.95 3.97
C LEU A 20 10.07 11.26 4.54
N ARG A 21 10.17 11.58 5.83
CA ARG A 21 11.48 11.82 6.50
C ARG A 21 12.31 10.54 6.69
N ILE A 22 11.72 9.35 6.57
CA ILE A 22 12.45 8.06 6.62
C ILE A 22 13.37 7.90 5.40
N CYS A 23 13.11 8.59 4.27
CA CYS A 23 14.00 8.57 3.10
C CYS A 23 15.32 9.34 3.29
N ALA A 24 15.41 10.29 4.22
CA ALA A 24 16.56 11.18 4.35
C ALA A 24 17.89 10.51 4.79
N PRO A 25 17.94 9.52 5.71
CA PRO A 25 19.21 8.95 6.18
C PRO A 25 19.84 7.88 5.27
N VAL A 26 19.13 7.33 4.26
CA VAL A 26 19.61 6.17 3.48
C VAL A 26 20.73 6.52 2.48
N GLY A 27 20.92 7.80 2.15
CA GLY A 27 21.85 8.24 1.10
C GLY A 27 23.35 8.21 1.43
N ARG A 28 23.77 7.90 2.66
CA ARG A 28 25.19 8.06 3.07
C ARG A 28 26.11 6.89 2.68
N GLY A 29 25.58 5.72 2.34
CA GLY A 29 26.38 4.50 2.15
C GLY A 29 26.79 4.18 0.71
N CYS A 30 26.03 4.62 -0.30
CA CYS A 30 26.34 4.34 -1.71
C CYS A 30 25.68 5.38 -2.64
N PRO A 31 26.43 6.13 -3.46
CA PRO A 31 25.88 7.15 -4.35
C PRO A 31 24.94 6.58 -5.42
N LYS A 32 25.15 5.33 -5.87
CA LYS A 32 24.24 4.65 -6.79
C LYS A 32 22.91 4.24 -6.14
N CYS A 33 22.94 3.83 -4.87
CA CYS A 33 21.71 3.58 -4.13
C CYS A 33 20.99 4.89 -3.82
N ALA A 34 21.73 5.95 -3.50
CA ALA A 34 21.16 7.27 -3.23
C ALA A 34 20.42 7.83 -4.45
N SER A 35 20.93 7.66 -5.68
CA SER A 35 20.22 8.10 -6.88
C SER A 35 18.95 7.28 -7.16
N VAL A 36 18.99 5.96 -6.97
CA VAL A 36 17.81 5.09 -7.16
C VAL A 36 16.74 5.37 -6.08
N PHE A 37 17.14 5.48 -4.82
CA PHE A 37 16.22 5.80 -3.73
C PHE A 37 15.69 7.22 -3.82
N GLY A 38 16.53 8.20 -4.20
CA GLY A 38 16.09 9.57 -4.45
C GLY A 38 14.98 9.62 -5.51
N ALA A 39 15.22 8.98 -6.66
CA ALA A 39 14.24 8.90 -7.74
C ALA A 39 12.95 8.15 -7.38
N ILE A 40 12.97 7.29 -6.35
CA ILE A 40 11.77 6.63 -5.82
C ILE A 40 11.07 7.52 -4.78
N CYS A 41 11.82 8.21 -3.93
CA CYS A 41 11.29 9.09 -2.88
C CYS A 41 10.71 10.41 -3.42
N GLU A 42 11.11 10.84 -4.61
CA GLU A 42 10.52 11.99 -5.30
C GLU A 42 9.17 11.67 -5.96
N ARG A 43 8.84 10.39 -6.15
CA ARG A 43 7.59 9.99 -6.81
C ARG A 43 6.40 10.09 -5.86
N PRO A 44 5.21 10.47 -6.36
CA PRO A 44 3.98 10.37 -5.60
C PRO A 44 3.77 8.93 -5.14
N LEU A 45 3.04 8.75 -4.04
CA LEU A 45 2.77 7.45 -3.42
C LEU A 45 4.00 6.67 -2.91
N VAL A 46 5.20 7.27 -2.77
CA VAL A 46 6.33 6.51 -2.20
C VAL A 46 6.03 5.99 -0.78
N SER A 47 5.35 6.80 0.03
CA SER A 47 4.93 6.40 1.37
C SER A 47 3.96 5.21 1.36
N TYR A 48 3.11 5.09 0.33
CA TYR A 48 2.26 3.93 0.12
C TYR A 48 3.07 2.67 -0.20
N VAL A 49 4.05 2.78 -1.09
CA VAL A 49 4.92 1.65 -1.46
C VAL A 49 5.71 1.16 -0.25
N LEU A 50 6.31 2.08 0.53
CA LEU A 50 7.06 1.73 1.74
C LEU A 50 6.16 1.09 2.80
N LEU A 51 4.95 1.63 3.02
CA LEU A 51 3.99 1.07 3.96
C LEU A 51 3.56 -0.34 3.54
N THR A 52 3.28 -0.54 2.25
CA THR A 52 2.91 -1.84 1.67
C THR A 52 4.07 -2.83 1.79
N ALA A 53 5.30 -2.39 1.50
CA ALA A 53 6.51 -3.20 1.62
C ALA A 53 6.76 -3.65 3.06
N LEU A 54 6.60 -2.76 4.02
CA LEU A 54 6.81 -3.05 5.43
C LEU A 54 5.80 -4.07 5.96
N ILE A 55 4.49 -3.80 5.76
CA ILE A 55 3.43 -4.66 6.30
C ILE A 55 3.48 -6.04 5.65
N ASN A 56 3.49 -6.10 4.31
CA ASN A 56 3.43 -7.38 3.60
C ASN A 56 4.76 -8.13 3.60
N GLY A 57 5.90 -7.43 3.74
CA GLY A 57 7.19 -8.06 3.96
C GLY A 57 7.26 -8.78 5.30
N LEU A 58 6.74 -8.15 6.37
CA LEU A 58 6.64 -8.78 7.67
C LEU A 58 5.63 -9.93 7.66
N GLU A 59 4.47 -9.75 7.02
CA GLU A 59 3.46 -10.80 6.86
C GLU A 59 4.04 -12.04 6.16
N LEU A 60 4.75 -11.84 5.05
CA LEU A 60 5.41 -12.91 4.32
C LEU A 60 6.45 -13.62 5.19
N ALA A 61 7.28 -12.86 5.92
CA ALA A 61 8.28 -13.42 6.83
C ALA A 61 7.64 -14.30 7.92
N LEU A 62 6.52 -13.87 8.50
CA LEU A 62 5.76 -14.64 9.49
C LEU A 62 5.11 -15.88 8.89
N CYS A 63 4.59 -15.79 7.66
CA CYS A 63 4.07 -16.96 6.94
C CYS A 63 5.17 -18.00 6.72
N VAL A 64 6.35 -17.57 6.22
CA VAL A 64 7.50 -18.45 6.02
C VAL A 64 7.97 -19.06 7.34
N ALA A 65 8.10 -18.26 8.41
CA ALA A 65 8.47 -18.74 9.74
C ALA A 65 7.46 -19.75 10.30
N SER A 66 6.17 -19.58 10.02
CA SER A 66 5.14 -20.57 10.38
C SER A 66 5.33 -21.87 9.60
N LEU A 67 5.58 -21.77 8.29
CA LEU A 67 5.73 -22.93 7.41
C LEU A 67 6.98 -23.77 7.70
N THR A 68 8.02 -23.21 8.31
CA THR A 68 9.18 -23.99 8.78
C THR A 68 8.87 -24.85 10.01
N MET A 69 7.79 -24.56 10.74
CA MET A 69 7.34 -25.32 11.92
C MET A 69 6.41 -26.49 11.56
N THR A 70 6.85 -27.31 10.60
CA THR A 70 6.05 -28.38 9.99
C THR A 70 5.49 -29.40 10.99
N SER A 71 6.28 -29.77 12.01
CA SER A 71 5.86 -30.73 13.04
C SER A 71 4.72 -30.21 13.92
N ALA A 72 4.76 -28.92 14.29
CA ALA A 72 3.69 -28.28 15.05
C ALA A 72 2.41 -28.15 14.20
N LEU A 73 2.55 -27.70 12.96
CA LEU A 73 1.41 -27.54 12.05
C LEU A 73 0.75 -28.87 11.66
N ALA A 74 1.51 -29.96 11.58
CA ALA A 74 0.97 -31.29 11.31
C ALA A 74 0.05 -31.79 12.44
N ALA A 75 0.28 -31.36 13.68
CA ALA A 75 -0.55 -31.67 14.84
C ALA A 75 -1.75 -30.73 15.01
N CYS A 76 -1.86 -29.66 14.20
CA CYS A 76 -2.99 -28.74 14.24
C CYS A 76 -4.25 -29.39 13.66
N THR A 77 -5.31 -29.44 14.46
CA THR A 77 -6.64 -29.85 13.99
C THR A 77 -7.57 -28.65 13.90
N LEU A 78 -7.94 -28.31 12.66
CA LEU A 78 -8.89 -27.22 12.39
C LEU A 78 -10.35 -27.70 12.51
N PRO A 79 -11.30 -26.79 12.79
CA PRO A 79 -12.72 -27.12 12.81
C PRO A 79 -13.21 -27.76 11.50
N SER A 80 -14.26 -28.57 11.58
CA SER A 80 -14.87 -29.21 10.39
C SER A 80 -15.37 -28.20 9.35
N GLY A 81 -15.51 -28.66 8.10
CA GLY A 81 -15.94 -27.84 6.97
C GLY A 81 -14.76 -27.26 6.18
N LEU A 82 -14.91 -26.03 5.68
CA LEU A 82 -13.89 -25.33 4.90
C LEU A 82 -12.50 -25.28 5.58
N PRO A 83 -12.36 -25.00 6.90
CA PRO A 83 -11.05 -24.91 7.54
C PRO A 83 -10.26 -26.22 7.45
N ARG A 84 -10.92 -27.35 7.66
CA ARG A 84 -10.32 -28.69 7.55
C ARG A 84 -9.96 -29.06 6.12
N GLN A 85 -10.74 -28.62 5.12
CA GLN A 85 -10.46 -28.88 3.70
C GLN A 85 -9.24 -28.11 3.21
N VAL A 86 -9.12 -26.83 3.59
CA VAL A 86 -7.98 -25.98 3.22
C VAL A 86 -6.73 -26.38 3.99
N GLY A 87 -6.89 -26.67 5.29
CA GLY A 87 -5.77 -26.94 6.20
C GLY A 87 -4.97 -25.67 6.54
N ILE A 88 -4.24 -25.70 7.66
CA ILE A 88 -3.48 -24.53 8.10
C ILE A 88 -2.32 -24.19 7.14
N VAL A 89 -1.69 -25.22 6.55
CA VAL A 89 -0.61 -25.05 5.58
C VAL A 89 -1.13 -24.41 4.29
N GLY A 90 -2.26 -24.91 3.75
CA GLY A 90 -2.89 -24.32 2.57
C GLY A 90 -3.30 -22.87 2.79
N TRP A 91 -3.80 -22.57 4.00
CA TRP A 91 -4.11 -21.20 4.41
C TRP A 91 -2.88 -20.29 4.40
N LEU A 92 -1.78 -20.71 5.04
CA LEU A 92 -0.51 -19.97 5.09
C LEU A 92 0.10 -19.77 3.69
N CYS A 93 0.02 -20.75 2.80
CA CYS A 93 0.52 -20.62 1.43
C CYS A 93 -0.26 -19.56 0.65
N LEU A 94 -1.59 -19.54 0.76
CA LEU A 94 -2.42 -18.51 0.12
C LEU A 94 -2.21 -17.12 0.75
N GLN A 95 -2.01 -17.05 2.06
CA GLN A 95 -1.65 -15.80 2.75
C GLN A 95 -0.32 -15.25 2.25
N ALA A 96 0.72 -16.09 2.17
CA ALA A 96 2.02 -15.71 1.63
C ALA A 96 1.94 -15.25 0.15
N ALA A 97 1.13 -15.94 -0.66
CA ALA A 97 0.89 -15.55 -2.05
C ALA A 97 0.21 -14.17 -2.13
N ALA A 98 -0.79 -13.90 -1.27
CA ALA A 98 -1.44 -12.59 -1.19
C ALA A 98 -0.43 -11.49 -0.80
N ALA A 99 0.39 -11.72 0.21
CA ALA A 99 1.45 -10.80 0.63
C ALA A 99 2.41 -10.46 -0.53
N LEU A 100 2.83 -11.46 -1.32
CA LEU A 100 3.66 -11.24 -2.52
C LEU A 100 2.94 -10.39 -3.58
N VAL A 101 1.66 -10.63 -3.81
CA VAL A 101 0.86 -9.81 -4.74
C VAL A 101 0.77 -8.36 -4.25
N HIS A 102 0.56 -8.12 -2.95
CA HIS A 102 0.57 -6.79 -2.37
C HIS A 102 1.93 -6.08 -2.54
N LEU A 103 3.03 -6.80 -2.28
CA LEU A 103 4.40 -6.31 -2.50
C LEU A 103 4.64 -5.87 -3.95
N ALA A 104 4.13 -6.63 -4.93
CA ALA A 104 4.24 -6.29 -6.35
C ALA A 104 3.30 -5.14 -6.76
N ALA A 105 2.10 -5.09 -6.16
CA ALA A 105 1.08 -4.11 -6.49
C ALA A 105 1.47 -2.68 -6.08
N GLY A 106 2.19 -2.50 -4.97
CA GLY A 106 2.67 -1.19 -4.53
C GLY A 106 3.42 -0.41 -5.62
N PRO A 107 4.57 -0.93 -6.09
CA PRO A 107 5.33 -0.32 -7.19
C PRO A 107 4.54 -0.23 -8.50
N TYR A 108 3.67 -1.20 -8.78
CA TYR A 108 2.81 -1.18 -9.97
C TYR A 108 1.86 0.03 -9.97
N VAL A 109 1.08 0.22 -8.89
CA VAL A 109 0.14 1.34 -8.73
C VAL A 109 0.89 2.67 -8.81
N GLN A 110 2.04 2.79 -8.13
CA GLN A 110 2.88 3.98 -8.20
C GLN A 110 3.33 4.28 -9.64
N ALA A 111 3.83 3.28 -10.36
CA ALA A 111 4.33 3.45 -11.72
C ALA A 111 3.20 3.83 -12.71
N ARG A 112 2.00 3.26 -12.54
CA ARG A 112 0.83 3.60 -13.38
C ARG A 112 0.35 5.02 -13.11
N LEU A 113 0.26 5.42 -11.83
CA LEU A 113 -0.09 6.80 -11.50
C LEU A 113 0.93 7.79 -12.03
N TRP A 114 2.23 7.53 -11.83
CA TRP A 114 3.29 8.41 -12.31
C TRP A 114 3.23 8.64 -13.82
N ARG A 115 3.09 7.57 -14.60
CA ARG A 115 2.95 7.66 -16.06
C ARG A 115 1.71 8.47 -16.48
N GLN A 116 0.59 8.30 -15.77
CA GLN A 116 -0.62 9.09 -16.04
C GLN A 116 -0.39 10.58 -15.76
N LEU A 117 0.27 10.91 -14.65
CA LEU A 117 0.56 12.30 -14.30
C LEU A 117 1.49 12.96 -15.32
N GLN A 118 2.53 12.26 -15.77
CA GLN A 118 3.41 12.75 -16.83
C GLN A 118 2.66 12.98 -18.14
N ALA A 119 1.73 12.09 -18.50
CA ALA A 119 0.91 12.24 -19.70
C ALA A 119 -0.04 13.45 -19.63
N GLU A 120 -0.65 13.70 -18.47
CA GLU A 120 -1.49 14.89 -18.27
C GLU A 120 -0.67 16.18 -18.23
N ALA A 121 0.54 16.14 -17.65
CA ALA A 121 1.45 17.27 -17.61
C ALA A 121 1.85 17.74 -19.02
N LEU A 122 2.20 16.80 -19.90
CA LEU A 122 2.51 17.09 -21.30
C LEU A 122 1.32 17.66 -22.08
N ARG A 123 0.10 17.20 -21.78
CA ARG A 123 -1.14 17.72 -22.39
C ARG A 123 -1.43 19.16 -21.96
N ASP A 124 -1.23 19.48 -20.68
CA ASP A 124 -1.41 20.83 -20.15
C ASP A 124 -0.38 21.79 -20.76
N ALA A 125 0.89 21.38 -20.85
CA ALA A 125 1.96 22.16 -21.46
C ALA A 125 1.69 22.48 -22.95
N GLY A 126 1.24 21.50 -23.74
CA GLY A 126 0.88 21.73 -25.14
C GLY A 126 -0.29 22.69 -25.35
N THR A 127 -1.23 22.72 -24.39
CA THR A 127 -2.37 23.65 -24.41
C THR A 127 -1.91 25.08 -24.11
N ARG A 128 -0.97 25.26 -23.17
CA ARG A 128 -0.40 26.58 -22.83
C ARG A 128 0.52 27.13 -23.91
N ALA A 129 1.34 26.29 -24.54
CA ALA A 129 2.22 26.72 -25.64
C ALA A 129 1.46 27.31 -26.85
N SER A 130 0.16 27.02 -26.98
CA SER A 130 -0.70 27.63 -28.00
C SER A 130 -1.24 29.02 -27.61
N GLY A 131 -1.05 29.46 -26.36
CA GLY A 131 -1.49 30.75 -25.84
C GLY A 131 -0.37 31.48 -25.12
N GLU A 132 0.35 32.32 -25.86
CA GLU A 132 1.37 33.27 -25.41
C GLU A 132 2.63 32.66 -24.76
N GLN A 133 3.73 32.78 -25.49
CA GLN A 133 5.02 32.17 -25.24
C GLN A 133 5.83 33.03 -24.26
N ASP A 134 5.86 32.62 -22.98
CA ASP A 134 6.79 33.19 -21.99
C ASP A 134 7.92 32.17 -21.76
N ASP A 135 9.14 32.51 -22.20
CA ASP A 135 10.34 31.65 -22.29
C ASP A 135 11.01 31.37 -20.92
N SER A 136 10.24 31.32 -19.83
CA SER A 136 10.77 31.00 -18.50
C SER A 136 10.84 29.48 -18.32
N GLU A 137 12.01 28.92 -17.98
CA GLU A 137 12.20 27.53 -17.50
C GLU A 137 11.47 27.32 -16.15
N GLU A 138 10.15 27.47 -16.15
CA GLU A 138 9.33 27.36 -14.96
C GLU A 138 9.09 25.88 -14.65
N GLU A 139 9.49 25.48 -13.45
CA GLU A 139 9.21 24.17 -12.89
C GLU A 139 7.72 23.83 -13.10
N MET A 140 7.43 22.67 -13.71
CA MET A 140 6.08 22.35 -14.14
C MET A 140 5.21 22.01 -12.94
N VAL A 141 4.54 23.04 -12.42
CA VAL A 141 3.62 22.92 -11.30
C VAL A 141 2.29 22.34 -11.78
N LEU A 142 1.97 21.12 -11.34
CA LEU A 142 0.67 20.51 -11.61
C LEU A 142 -0.37 20.95 -10.59
N SER A 143 -1.52 21.41 -11.10
CA SER A 143 -2.69 21.67 -10.26
C SER A 143 -3.19 20.37 -9.62
N ALA A 144 -3.58 20.44 -8.34
CA ALA A 144 -4.22 19.33 -7.62
C ALA A 144 -5.41 18.72 -8.38
N LYS A 145 -6.14 19.53 -9.18
CA LYS A 145 -7.25 19.06 -10.02
C LYS A 145 -6.79 18.07 -11.09
N VAL A 146 -5.66 18.35 -11.74
CA VAL A 146 -5.06 17.47 -12.76
C VAL A 146 -4.60 16.18 -12.11
N VAL A 147 -3.94 16.27 -10.95
CA VAL A 147 -3.49 15.09 -10.20
C VAL A 147 -4.68 14.22 -9.78
N LYS A 148 -5.76 14.83 -9.31
CA LYS A 148 -7.00 14.13 -8.94
C LYS A 148 -7.64 13.43 -10.13
N ALA A 149 -7.75 14.11 -11.27
CA ALA A 149 -8.29 13.52 -12.50
C ALA A 149 -7.45 12.33 -12.98
N GLY A 150 -6.12 12.46 -12.95
CA GLY A 150 -5.19 11.37 -13.27
C GLY A 150 -5.33 10.18 -12.30
N CYS A 151 -5.45 10.44 -11.00
CA CYS A 151 -5.71 9.38 -10.00
C CYS A 151 -7.03 8.65 -10.28
N GLN A 152 -8.10 9.40 -10.55
CA GLN A 152 -9.42 8.84 -10.83
C GLN A 152 -9.40 7.98 -12.10
N GLN A 153 -8.72 8.45 -13.15
CA GLN A 153 -8.53 7.71 -14.40
C GLN A 153 -7.85 6.36 -14.15
N VAL A 154 -6.75 6.34 -13.38
CA VAL A 154 -6.04 5.10 -13.06
C VAL A 154 -6.92 4.18 -12.20
N LEU A 155 -7.59 4.70 -11.18
CA LEU A 155 -8.41 3.86 -10.29
C LEU A 155 -9.62 3.23 -11.00
N MET A 156 -10.24 3.95 -11.94
CA MET A 156 -11.47 3.51 -12.61
C MET A 156 -11.24 2.75 -13.90
N HIS A 157 -10.12 2.98 -14.60
CA HIS A 157 -9.92 2.45 -15.96
C HIS A 157 -8.68 1.59 -16.11
N ASP A 158 -7.81 1.52 -15.09
CA ASP A 158 -6.72 0.56 -15.08
C ASP A 158 -7.20 -0.81 -14.60
N VAL A 159 -7.30 -1.77 -15.53
CA VAL A 159 -7.73 -3.14 -15.24
C VAL A 159 -6.89 -3.78 -14.13
N GLY A 160 -5.58 -3.54 -14.09
CA GLY A 160 -4.70 -4.09 -13.06
C GLY A 160 -5.02 -3.54 -11.68
N VAL A 161 -5.24 -2.23 -11.58
CA VAL A 161 -5.66 -1.59 -10.32
C VAL A 161 -7.05 -2.04 -9.90
N CYS A 162 -8.01 -2.15 -10.83
CA CYS A 162 -9.34 -2.66 -10.52
C CYS A 162 -9.30 -4.11 -10.00
N LEU A 163 -8.53 -4.99 -10.65
CA LEU A 163 -8.30 -6.36 -10.17
C LEU A 163 -7.65 -6.37 -8.78
N TYR A 164 -6.70 -5.48 -8.54
CA TYR A 164 -6.04 -5.37 -7.24
C TYR A 164 -6.98 -4.97 -6.10
N ILE A 165 -8.01 -4.14 -6.36
CA ILE A 165 -9.04 -3.83 -5.36
C ILE A 165 -9.78 -5.11 -4.94
N PHE A 166 -10.10 -6.00 -5.87
CA PHE A 166 -10.70 -7.30 -5.54
C PHE A 166 -9.72 -8.21 -4.78
N VAL A 167 -8.43 -8.18 -5.12
CA VAL A 167 -7.40 -8.92 -4.37
C VAL A 167 -7.30 -8.42 -2.93
N ILE A 168 -7.33 -7.11 -2.70
CA ILE A 168 -7.36 -6.53 -1.34
C ILE A 168 -8.58 -7.02 -0.57
N GLY A 169 -9.77 -6.98 -1.18
CA GLY A 169 -10.99 -7.49 -0.54
C GLY A 169 -10.93 -8.99 -0.23
N GLY A 170 -10.44 -9.80 -1.18
CA GLY A 170 -10.25 -11.24 -1.00
C GLY A 170 -9.23 -11.57 0.10
N SER A 171 -8.09 -10.87 0.10
CA SER A 171 -7.04 -10.99 1.12
C SER A 171 -7.55 -10.64 2.52
N PHE A 172 -8.38 -9.59 2.64
CA PHE A 172 -9.03 -9.22 3.90
C PHE A 172 -9.95 -10.33 4.42
N LEU A 173 -10.82 -10.88 3.56
CA LEU A 173 -11.70 -12.00 3.93
C LEU A 173 -10.89 -13.25 4.30
N TRP A 174 -9.85 -13.56 3.55
CA TRP A 174 -8.95 -14.69 3.81
C TRP A 174 -8.23 -14.57 5.15
N SER A 175 -7.77 -13.36 5.48
CA SER A 175 -7.14 -13.02 6.75
C SER A 175 -8.14 -13.13 7.91
N MET A 176 -9.38 -12.66 7.73
CA MET A 176 -10.43 -12.80 8.76
C MET A 176 -10.77 -14.27 9.03
N LEU A 177 -10.89 -15.09 7.98
CA LEU A 177 -11.12 -16.53 8.12
C LEU A 177 -9.98 -17.19 8.88
N GLY A 178 -8.73 -16.94 8.47
CA GLY A 178 -7.54 -17.47 9.12
C GLY A 178 -7.43 -17.08 10.59
N PHE A 179 -7.65 -15.80 10.89
CA PHE A 179 -7.70 -15.31 12.27
C PHE A 179 -8.76 -16.07 13.08
N GLY A 180 -9.97 -16.21 12.54
CA GLY A 180 -11.04 -16.98 13.17
C GLY A 180 -10.69 -18.45 13.39
N TRP A 181 -10.01 -19.10 12.43
CA TRP A 181 -9.61 -20.51 12.54
C TRP A 181 -8.53 -20.72 13.59
N VAL A 182 -7.51 -19.86 13.60
CA VAL A 182 -6.39 -19.93 14.56
C VAL A 182 -6.87 -19.64 15.98
N PHE A 183 -7.76 -18.65 16.18
CA PHE A 183 -8.29 -18.33 17.51
C PHE A 183 -9.31 -19.34 18.03
N ARG A 184 -10.11 -19.96 17.16
CA ARG A 184 -11.09 -20.98 17.57
C ARG A 184 -10.47 -22.35 17.75
N ALA A 185 -9.32 -22.62 17.15
CA ALA A 185 -8.56 -23.81 17.45
C ALA A 185 -8.08 -23.72 18.91
N ALA A 186 -8.63 -24.56 19.78
CA ALA A 186 -8.20 -24.65 21.19
C ALA A 186 -6.75 -25.13 21.36
N GLN A 187 -6.08 -25.48 20.25
CA GLN A 187 -4.78 -26.12 20.20
C GLN A 187 -3.66 -25.11 19.95
N ALA A 188 -2.71 -25.04 20.87
CA ALA A 188 -1.49 -24.23 20.72
C ALA A 188 -0.69 -24.60 19.45
N GLN A 189 -0.84 -25.84 18.96
CA GLN A 189 -0.21 -26.36 17.74
C GLN A 189 -0.63 -25.62 16.47
N CYS A 190 -1.81 -24.98 16.45
CA CYS A 190 -2.29 -24.20 15.31
C CYS A 190 -1.72 -22.78 15.26
N ASN A 191 -1.03 -22.34 16.31
CA ASN A 191 -0.45 -21.01 16.41
C ASN A 191 0.98 -21.04 17.01
N PRO A 192 1.91 -21.82 16.44
CA PRO A 192 3.24 -21.97 17.01
C PRO A 192 3.97 -20.61 16.98
N GLY A 193 4.43 -20.16 18.15
CA GLY A 193 5.09 -18.85 18.31
C GLY A 193 4.18 -17.64 18.04
N GLY A 194 2.87 -17.82 17.85
CA GLY A 194 1.94 -16.74 17.49
C GLY A 194 1.98 -16.31 16.02
N TYR A 195 2.86 -16.90 15.19
CA TYR A 195 3.12 -16.39 13.85
C TYR A 195 1.91 -16.45 12.90
N PRO A 196 1.11 -17.54 12.84
CA PRO A 196 -0.11 -17.54 12.03
C PRO A 196 -1.10 -16.42 12.42
N ALA A 197 -1.35 -16.24 13.71
CA ALA A 197 -2.26 -15.18 14.18
C ALA A 197 -1.73 -13.78 13.83
N PHE A 198 -0.42 -13.53 14.01
CA PHE A 198 0.19 -12.26 13.63
C PHE A 198 0.18 -12.02 12.12
N SER A 199 0.40 -13.05 11.30
CA SER A 199 0.31 -12.93 9.84
C SER A 199 -1.10 -12.54 9.38
N ALA A 200 -2.13 -13.17 9.94
CA ALA A 200 -3.52 -12.79 9.68
C ALA A 200 -3.82 -11.35 10.13
N ALA A 201 -3.32 -10.95 11.31
CA ALA A 201 -3.48 -9.59 11.81
C ALA A 201 -2.81 -8.54 10.89
N LEU A 202 -1.66 -8.86 10.30
CA LEU A 202 -0.99 -7.98 9.33
C LEU A 202 -1.77 -7.86 8.02
N GLY A 203 -2.33 -8.96 7.50
CA GLY A 203 -3.20 -8.90 6.31
C GLY A 203 -4.45 -8.03 6.55
N LEU A 204 -5.07 -8.13 7.74
CA LEU A 204 -6.16 -7.24 8.15
C LEU A 204 -5.70 -5.78 8.32
N CYS A 205 -4.54 -5.57 8.92
CA CYS A 205 -3.93 -4.26 9.08
C CYS A 205 -3.65 -3.61 7.72
N HIS A 206 -3.15 -4.38 6.74
CA HIS A 206 -2.87 -3.90 5.39
C HIS A 206 -4.12 -3.34 4.73
N PHE A 207 -5.25 -4.07 4.78
CA PHE A 207 -6.53 -3.60 4.24
C PHE A 207 -6.92 -2.22 4.79
N TRP A 208 -6.92 -2.07 6.12
CA TRP A 208 -7.24 -0.78 6.76
C TRP A 208 -6.21 0.30 6.46
N ALA A 209 -4.93 -0.06 6.41
CA ALA A 209 -3.86 0.87 6.06
C ALA A 209 -4.05 1.43 4.65
N VAL A 210 -4.42 0.60 3.67
CA VAL A 210 -4.72 1.03 2.29
C VAL A 210 -5.90 1.99 2.25
N ILE A 211 -7.00 1.69 2.96
CA ILE A 211 -8.19 2.56 3.01
C ILE A 211 -7.84 3.91 3.66
N LEU A 212 -7.22 3.89 4.83
CA LEU A 212 -6.85 5.09 5.57
C LEU A 212 -5.84 5.94 4.77
N TYR A 213 -4.90 5.29 4.08
CA TYR A 213 -3.98 5.96 3.18
C TYR A 213 -4.72 6.62 2.03
N GLY A 214 -5.65 5.92 1.38
CA GLY A 214 -6.47 6.48 0.29
C GLY A 214 -7.29 7.70 0.72
N VAL A 215 -7.90 7.64 1.91
CA VAL A 215 -8.62 8.78 2.50
C VAL A 215 -7.67 9.95 2.80
N ALA A 216 -6.53 9.69 3.44
CA ALA A 216 -5.54 10.71 3.75
C ALA A 216 -5.01 11.39 2.47
N TRP A 217 -4.73 10.59 1.44
CA TRP A 217 -4.31 11.06 0.13
C TRP A 217 -5.38 11.92 -0.55
N TYR A 218 -6.64 11.50 -0.53
CA TYR A 218 -7.75 12.29 -1.07
C TYR A 218 -7.90 13.64 -0.36
N CYS A 219 -7.87 13.65 0.97
CA CYS A 219 -7.92 14.88 1.77
C CYS A 219 -6.73 15.81 1.48
N TYR A 220 -5.55 15.26 1.25
CA TYR A 220 -4.37 16.03 0.86
C TYR A 220 -4.59 16.72 -0.49
N LEU A 221 -5.13 16.01 -1.49
CA LEU A 221 -5.48 16.61 -2.78
C LEU A 221 -6.54 17.71 -2.68
N GLU A 222 -7.57 17.54 -1.85
CA GLU A 222 -8.61 18.55 -1.64
C GLU A 222 -8.10 19.82 -0.95
N SER A 223 -7.04 19.72 -0.16
CA SER A 223 -6.46 20.88 0.54
C SER A 223 -5.76 21.89 -0.39
N GLY A 224 -5.73 21.65 -1.70
CA GLY A 224 -5.09 22.51 -2.68
C GLY A 224 -3.56 22.39 -2.68
N ALA A 225 -3.05 21.24 -2.23
CA ALA A 225 -1.62 20.97 -2.25
C ALA A 225 -1.07 21.06 -3.69
N VAL A 226 0.03 21.78 -3.83
CA VAL A 226 0.73 21.97 -5.10
C VAL A 226 1.72 20.81 -5.30
N PHE A 227 1.74 20.23 -6.49
CA PHE A 227 2.64 19.13 -6.84
C PHE A 227 3.69 19.60 -7.83
N HIS A 228 4.93 19.29 -7.49
CA HIS A 228 6.09 19.46 -8.34
C HIS A 228 6.35 18.10 -9.00
N VAL A 229 6.35 18.07 -10.34
CA VAL A 229 6.52 16.84 -11.15
C VAL A 229 7.73 16.96 -12.04
#